data_AF-A0AAJ5E3F5-F1
#
_entry.id   AF-A0AAJ5E3F5-F1
#
_cell.length_a   1.000
_cell.length_b   1.000
_cell.length_c   1.000
_cell.angle_alpha   90.00
_cell.angle_beta   90.00
_cell.angle_gamma   90.00
#
_symmetry.space_group_name_H-M   'P 1'
#
loop_
_entity.id
_entity.type
_entity.pdbx_description
1 polymer ?
#
loop_
_entity_poly.entity_id
_entity_poly.type
_entity_poly.pdbx_seq_one_letter_code
_entity_poly.pdbx_strand_id
1 'polypeptide(L)'
;FLAERGLVLSPEKTKITHIGDGFDFLGWNLRKYNGKLLIKPSKANIRAHLAKLREVIKTNKAIKQVNLIGLLNPILRGWANYHSHVVAKKVFNQVDSEVWIMLWRWAVRRHPRKGTRWVKDRYFKVRGSRRWVFSTVEKYADGKAREYTLLKESDTPIVRHIKIKAAANPHDPNWDEYFEFRWGKKMLKSTKGRAKLYRVWRQQGGLCAVCHKPVTKDTPWHSRHIVKLADGGTDAAVNLEIYHLRCPRDQQYANVKEV
;
A
#
# COMPACT_ATOMS: atom_id res chain seq x y z
N PHE A 1 6.53 -19.42 -30.50
CA PHE A 1 5.60 -18.60 -29.68
C PHE A 1 5.44 -17.13 -30.13
N LEU A 2 6.43 -16.23 -29.95
CA LEU A 2 6.26 -14.79 -30.27
C LEU A 2 6.18 -14.52 -31.79
N ALA A 3 7.06 -15.15 -32.57
CA ALA A 3 7.09 -15.01 -34.03
C ALA A 3 5.78 -15.48 -34.70
N GLU A 4 5.21 -16.60 -34.24
CA GLU A 4 3.89 -17.09 -34.68
C GLU A 4 2.75 -16.07 -34.46
N ARG A 5 2.92 -15.14 -33.52
CA ARG A 5 1.96 -14.07 -33.19
C ARG A 5 2.35 -12.72 -33.81
N GLY A 6 3.34 -12.70 -34.72
CA GLY A 6 3.80 -11.48 -35.38
C GLY A 6 4.58 -10.51 -34.50
N LEU A 7 5.12 -10.98 -33.36
CA LEU A 7 5.87 -10.13 -32.42
C LEU A 7 7.37 -10.44 -32.45
N VAL A 8 8.18 -9.37 -32.43
CA VAL A 8 9.65 -9.44 -32.38
C VAL A 8 10.15 -8.70 -31.14
N LEU A 9 11.20 -9.23 -30.51
CA LEU A 9 11.86 -8.57 -29.38
C LEU A 9 12.62 -7.32 -29.86
N SER A 10 12.47 -6.22 -29.13
CA SER A 10 13.28 -5.01 -29.37
C SER A 10 14.74 -5.27 -28.94
N PRO A 11 15.73 -5.17 -29.85
CA PRO A 11 17.14 -5.38 -29.49
C PRO A 11 17.62 -4.40 -28.43
N GLU A 12 17.13 -3.16 -28.46
CA GLU A 12 17.50 -2.11 -27.50
C GLU A 12 16.98 -2.38 -26.08
N LYS A 13 15.80 -2.98 -25.96
CA LYS A 13 15.16 -3.27 -24.66
C LYS A 13 15.55 -4.63 -24.09
N THR A 14 16.11 -5.51 -24.92
CA THR A 14 16.45 -6.88 -24.56
C THR A 14 17.91 -6.93 -24.11
N LYS A 15 18.14 -7.28 -22.85
CA LYS A 15 19.49 -7.39 -22.28
C LYS A 15 19.61 -8.64 -21.43
N ILE A 16 20.62 -9.46 -21.71
CA ILE A 16 21.08 -10.52 -20.82
C ILE A 16 22.15 -9.91 -19.91
N THR A 17 22.02 -10.09 -18.59
CA THR A 17 22.94 -9.51 -17.61
C THR A 17 23.16 -10.47 -16.44
N HIS A 18 24.33 -10.41 -15.82
CA HIS A 18 24.61 -11.20 -14.65
C HIS A 18 23.82 -10.69 -13.44
N ILE A 19 23.38 -11.60 -12.56
CA ILE A 19 22.58 -11.24 -11.37
C ILE A 19 23.32 -10.30 -10.40
N GLY A 20 24.66 -10.29 -10.46
CA GLY A 20 25.52 -9.39 -9.71
C GLY A 20 25.52 -7.95 -10.23
N ASP A 21 25.23 -7.72 -11.51
CA ASP A 21 25.07 -6.39 -12.10
C ASP A 21 23.64 -5.90 -11.91
N GLY A 22 22.70 -6.84 -12.05
CA GLY A 22 21.27 -6.60 -11.90
C GLY A 22 20.63 -5.87 -13.07
N PHE A 23 19.32 -5.69 -12.99
CA PHE A 23 18.54 -4.98 -14.00
C PHE A 23 17.34 -4.26 -13.37
N ASP A 24 16.80 -3.30 -14.12
CA ASP A 24 15.61 -2.56 -13.71
C ASP A 24 14.36 -3.20 -14.30
N PHE A 25 13.35 -3.45 -13.46
CA PHE A 25 12.05 -3.99 -13.86
C PHE A 25 10.96 -3.38 -12.99
N LEU A 26 9.90 -2.85 -13.63
CA LEU A 26 8.77 -2.19 -12.95
C LEU A 26 9.23 -1.14 -11.92
N GLY A 27 10.25 -0.34 -12.25
CA GLY A 27 10.76 0.70 -11.35
C GLY A 27 11.57 0.19 -10.15
N TRP A 28 11.93 -1.09 -10.11
CA TRP A 28 12.84 -1.67 -9.12
C TRP A 28 14.12 -2.19 -9.76
N ASN A 29 15.24 -2.01 -9.07
CA ASN A 29 16.50 -2.65 -9.40
C ASN A 29 16.61 -3.98 -8.67
N LEU A 30 16.75 -5.08 -9.42
CA LEU A 30 16.97 -6.42 -8.91
C LEU A 30 18.44 -6.76 -9.03
N ARG A 31 19.14 -6.91 -7.90
CA ARG A 31 20.58 -7.20 -7.89
C ARG A 31 20.97 -8.08 -6.70
N LYS A 32 21.86 -9.05 -6.94
CA LYS A 32 22.45 -9.90 -5.90
C LYS A 32 23.76 -9.28 -5.42
N TYR A 33 23.83 -8.98 -4.13
CA TYR A 33 24.98 -8.42 -3.44
C TYR A 33 25.54 -9.48 -2.50
N ASN A 34 26.77 -9.95 -2.71
CA ASN A 34 27.45 -10.91 -1.84
C ASN A 34 26.55 -12.08 -1.42
N GLY A 35 25.92 -12.76 -2.38
CA GLY A 35 25.01 -13.88 -2.10
C GLY A 35 23.54 -13.49 -1.85
N LYS A 36 23.23 -12.22 -1.54
CA LYS A 36 21.89 -11.76 -1.13
C LYS A 36 21.19 -10.93 -2.20
N LEU A 37 20.02 -11.37 -2.65
CA LEU A 37 19.17 -10.59 -3.56
C LEU A 37 18.51 -9.42 -2.80
N LEU A 38 18.75 -8.20 -3.26
CA LEU A 38 18.07 -7.00 -2.77
C LEU A 38 17.34 -6.34 -3.92
N ILE A 39 16.02 -6.23 -3.77
CA ILE A 39 15.16 -5.48 -4.68
C ILE A 39 14.99 -4.08 -4.08
N LYS A 40 15.38 -3.04 -4.81
CA LYS A 40 15.34 -1.63 -4.35
C LYS A 40 14.62 -0.78 -5.39
N PRO A 41 14.03 0.37 -5.04
CA PRO A 41 13.60 1.34 -6.05
C PRO A 41 14.75 1.69 -6.99
N SER A 42 14.50 1.72 -8.31
CA SER A 42 15.54 2.00 -9.29
C SER A 42 15.95 3.47 -9.25
N LYS A 43 17.21 3.77 -9.64
CA LYS A 43 17.71 5.15 -9.66
C LYS A 43 16.88 6.03 -10.61
N ALA A 44 16.41 5.48 -11.73
CA ALA A 44 15.54 6.20 -12.65
C ALA A 44 14.19 6.55 -11.99
N ASN A 45 13.56 5.60 -11.29
CA ASN A 45 12.30 5.84 -10.62
C ASN A 45 12.41 6.87 -9.49
N ILE A 46 13.47 6.78 -8.67
CA ILE A 46 13.75 7.77 -7.61
C ILE A 46 13.92 9.17 -8.20
N ARG A 47 14.68 9.31 -9.30
CA ARG A 47 14.88 10.60 -9.99
C ARG A 47 13.57 11.16 -10.52
N ALA A 48 12.74 10.33 -11.15
CA ALA A 48 11.44 10.75 -11.67
C ALA A 48 10.49 11.23 -10.55
N HIS A 49 10.48 10.53 -9.42
CA HIS A 49 9.68 10.91 -8.25
C HIS A 49 10.12 12.26 -7.66
N LEU A 50 11.43 12.43 -7.44
CA LEU A 50 11.98 13.70 -6.98
C LEU A 50 11.75 14.84 -7.96
N ALA A 51 11.82 14.58 -9.28
CA ALA A 51 11.53 15.57 -10.31
C ALA A 51 10.07 16.03 -10.22
N LYS A 52 9.12 15.10 -10.09
CA LYS A 52 7.70 15.41 -9.91
C LYS A 52 7.45 16.26 -8.66
N LEU A 53 8.02 15.88 -7.52
CA LEU A 53 7.89 16.64 -6.27
C LEU A 53 8.47 18.06 -6.42
N ARG A 54 9.64 18.17 -7.07
CA ARG A 54 10.28 19.45 -7.35
C ARG A 54 9.42 20.34 -8.25
N GLU A 55 8.82 19.78 -9.29
CA GLU A 55 7.92 20.48 -10.20
C GLU A 55 6.69 21.02 -9.46
N VAL A 56 6.02 20.19 -8.66
CA VAL A 56 4.86 20.62 -7.85
C VAL A 56 5.22 21.79 -6.94
N ILE A 57 6.36 21.72 -6.25
CA ILE A 57 6.82 22.81 -5.36
C ILE A 57 7.21 24.06 -6.16
N LYS A 58 7.87 23.90 -7.32
CA LYS A 58 8.35 25.00 -8.16
C LYS A 58 7.21 25.76 -8.83
N THR A 59 6.16 25.08 -9.26
CA THR A 59 4.97 25.70 -9.88
C THR A 59 4.12 26.41 -8.82
N ASN A 60 4.07 25.88 -7.60
CA ASN A 60 3.25 26.42 -6.50
C ASN A 60 4.03 27.33 -5.54
N LYS A 61 4.69 28.36 -6.08
CA LYS A 61 5.59 29.25 -5.30
C LYS A 61 4.87 30.00 -4.16
N ALA A 62 3.69 30.55 -4.43
CA ALA A 62 2.97 31.44 -3.51
C ALA A 62 1.81 30.76 -2.76
N ILE A 63 1.54 29.48 -3.03
CA ILE A 63 0.38 28.76 -2.50
C ILE A 63 0.36 28.71 -0.96
N LYS A 64 -0.82 28.65 -0.34
CA LYS A 64 -0.92 28.43 1.11
C LYS A 64 -0.25 27.10 1.51
N GLN A 65 0.38 27.08 2.68
CA GLN A 65 1.10 25.90 3.19
C GLN A 65 0.21 24.65 3.24
N VAL A 66 -1.03 24.79 3.73
CA VAL A 66 -2.03 23.71 3.80
C VAL A 66 -2.28 23.07 2.44
N ASN A 67 -2.45 23.89 1.39
CA ASN A 67 -2.72 23.40 0.04
C ASN A 67 -1.48 22.72 -0.54
N LEU A 68 -0.27 23.21 -0.28
CA LEU A 68 0.97 22.53 -0.70
C LEU A 68 1.08 21.14 -0.05
N ILE A 69 0.78 21.02 1.24
CA ILE A 69 0.72 19.73 1.93
C ILE A 69 -0.33 18.81 1.28
N GLY A 70 -1.51 19.37 0.95
CA GLY A 70 -2.58 18.65 0.26
C GLY A 70 -2.17 18.10 -1.11
N LEU A 71 -1.33 18.83 -1.87
CA LEU A 71 -0.81 18.37 -3.16
C LEU A 71 0.29 17.31 -3.02
N LEU A 72 1.18 17.46 -2.03
CA LEU A 72 2.34 16.57 -1.87
C LEU A 72 1.96 15.24 -1.21
N ASN A 73 1.08 15.24 -0.21
CA ASN A 73 0.77 14.05 0.57
C ASN A 73 0.24 12.86 -0.26
N PRO A 74 -0.67 13.04 -1.24
CA PRO A 74 -1.09 11.94 -2.11
C PRO A 74 0.07 11.34 -2.93
N ILE A 75 0.99 12.18 -3.42
CA ILE A 75 2.14 11.75 -4.22
C ILE A 75 3.11 10.93 -3.35
N LEU A 76 3.48 11.46 -2.19
CA LEU A 76 4.37 10.80 -1.23
C LEU A 76 3.78 9.46 -0.75
N ARG A 77 2.49 9.48 -0.38
CA ARG A 77 1.79 8.27 0.08
C ARG A 77 1.71 7.20 -1.00
N GLY A 78 1.34 7.59 -2.22
CA GLY A 78 1.21 6.66 -3.35
C GLY A 78 2.54 5.96 -3.66
N TRP A 79 3.61 6.75 -3.73
CA TRP A 79 4.94 6.22 -4.03
C TRP A 79 5.48 5.33 -2.89
N ALA A 80 5.32 5.75 -1.64
CA ALA A 80 5.74 4.96 -0.49
C ALA A 80 4.97 3.63 -0.38
N ASN A 81 3.65 3.63 -0.66
CA ASN A 81 2.85 2.40 -0.69
C ASN A 81 3.32 1.43 -1.78
N TYR A 82 3.59 1.93 -2.98
CA TYR A 82 4.07 1.12 -4.11
C TYR A 82 5.41 0.43 -3.78
N HIS A 83 6.33 1.14 -3.15
CA HIS A 83 7.64 0.60 -2.76
C HIS A 83 7.69 -0.08 -1.39
N SER A 84 6.58 -0.13 -0.65
CA SER A 84 6.51 -0.71 0.70
C SER A 84 6.84 -2.21 0.76
N HIS A 85 6.82 -2.90 -0.38
CA HIS A 85 7.11 -4.33 -0.49
C HIS A 85 8.60 -4.65 -0.72
N VAL A 86 9.41 -3.65 -1.11
CA VAL A 86 10.82 -3.81 -1.46
C VAL A 86 11.75 -3.20 -0.41
N VAL A 87 13.07 -3.31 -0.60
CA VAL A 87 14.07 -2.72 0.31
C VAL A 87 14.14 -1.21 0.06
N ALA A 88 13.16 -0.46 0.57
CA ALA A 88 12.99 0.96 0.27
C ALA A 88 13.35 1.93 1.42
N LYS A 89 13.51 1.45 2.66
CA LYS A 89 13.60 2.34 3.84
C LYS A 89 14.71 3.40 3.76
N LYS A 90 15.91 3.00 3.30
CA LYS A 90 17.02 3.95 3.10
C LYS A 90 16.69 4.99 2.02
N VAL A 91 16.02 4.57 0.95
CA VAL A 91 15.59 5.46 -0.12
C VAL A 91 14.51 6.42 0.35
N PHE A 92 13.54 5.95 1.16
CA PHE A 92 12.52 6.82 1.77
C PHE A 92 13.15 7.94 2.60
N ASN A 93 14.14 7.62 3.45
CA ASN A 93 14.87 8.64 4.21
C ASN A 93 15.62 9.65 3.31
N GLN A 94 16.18 9.18 2.20
CA GLN A 94 16.84 10.05 1.22
C GLN A 94 15.82 10.99 0.56
N VAL A 95 14.68 10.47 0.10
CA VAL A 95 13.61 11.27 -0.51
C VAL A 95 13.08 12.29 0.50
N ASP A 96 12.82 11.90 1.75
CA ASP A 96 12.35 12.81 2.80
C ASP A 96 13.35 13.96 3.04
N SER A 97 14.66 13.67 3.02
CA SER A 97 15.72 14.69 3.14
C SER A 97 15.70 15.67 1.96
N GLU A 98 15.60 15.17 0.73
CA GLU A 98 15.53 15.99 -0.48
C GLU A 98 14.27 16.87 -0.49
N VAL A 99 13.12 16.32 -0.13
CA VAL A 99 11.85 17.05 -0.01
C VAL A 99 11.96 18.14 1.04
N TRP A 100 12.61 17.85 2.18
CA TRP A 100 12.85 18.86 3.21
C TRP A 100 13.69 20.03 2.67
N ILE A 101 14.77 19.77 1.92
CA ILE A 101 15.59 20.82 1.29
C ILE A 101 14.74 21.68 0.34
N MET A 102 13.90 21.04 -0.49
CA MET A 102 13.01 21.75 -1.43
C MET A 102 12.02 22.65 -0.68
N LEU A 103 11.43 22.16 0.40
CA LEU A 103 10.47 22.91 1.22
C LEU A 103 11.13 24.04 2.01
N TRP A 104 12.35 23.84 2.50
CA TRP A 104 13.13 24.89 3.16
C TRP A 104 13.40 26.05 2.20
N ARG A 105 13.87 25.74 0.98
CA ARG A 105 14.09 26.76 -0.07
C ARG A 105 12.79 27.47 -0.43
N TRP A 106 11.69 26.73 -0.56
CA TRP A 106 10.37 27.30 -0.80
C TRP A 106 9.95 28.26 0.31
N ALA A 107 10.16 27.89 1.58
CA ALA A 107 9.76 28.69 2.73
C ALA A 107 10.61 29.97 2.89
N VAL A 108 11.93 29.88 2.74
CA VAL A 108 12.85 31.03 2.83
C VAL A 108 12.56 32.04 1.70
N ARG A 109 12.36 31.56 0.47
CA ARG A 109 12.05 32.41 -0.69
C ARG A 109 10.81 33.29 -0.49
N ARG A 110 9.83 32.84 0.30
CA ARG A 110 8.60 33.59 0.56
C ARG A 110 8.79 34.79 1.48
N HIS A 111 9.88 34.82 2.25
CA HIS A 111 10.09 35.81 3.29
C HIS A 111 11.50 36.40 3.22
N PRO A 112 11.84 37.13 2.14
CA PRO A 112 13.18 37.68 1.95
C PRO A 112 13.61 38.66 3.06
N ARG A 113 12.64 39.26 3.78
CA ARG A 113 12.88 40.21 4.87
C ARG A 113 12.80 39.59 6.27
N LYS A 114 12.63 38.27 6.40
CA LYS A 114 12.55 37.59 7.71
C LYS A 114 13.75 36.68 7.91
N GLY A 115 14.25 36.63 9.14
CA GLY A 115 15.33 35.72 9.51
C GLY A 115 14.93 34.24 9.40
N THR A 116 15.93 33.38 9.22
CA THR A 116 15.74 31.92 9.08
C THR A 116 15.06 31.28 10.29
N ARG A 117 15.32 31.78 11.51
CA ARG A 117 14.64 31.33 12.73
C ARG A 117 13.12 31.54 12.65
N TRP A 118 12.70 32.73 12.21
CA TRP A 118 11.28 33.03 12.01
C TRP A 118 10.65 32.11 10.96
N VAL A 119 11.36 31.86 9.84
CA VAL A 119 10.89 30.93 8.79
C VAL A 119 10.72 29.51 9.35
N LYS A 120 11.71 29.03 10.12
CA LYS A 120 11.61 27.73 10.80
C LYS A 120 10.41 27.70 11.73
N ASP A 121 10.23 28.68 12.60
CA ASP A 121 9.12 28.69 13.56
C ASP A 121 7.75 28.84 12.87
N ARG A 122 7.67 29.51 11.72
CA ARG A 122 6.43 29.69 10.95
C ARG A 122 5.98 28.41 10.26
N TYR A 123 6.89 27.66 9.63
CA TYR A 123 6.58 26.55 8.72
C TYR A 123 6.89 25.16 9.28
N PHE A 124 7.85 25.06 10.21
CA PHE A 124 8.39 23.79 10.69
C PHE A 124 8.21 23.68 12.22
N LYS A 125 7.29 22.81 12.62
CA LYS A 125 6.89 22.63 14.03
C LYS A 125 7.62 21.46 14.68
N VAL A 126 7.51 21.40 16.00
CA VAL A 126 7.90 20.23 16.80
C VAL A 126 6.66 19.36 17.00
N ARG A 127 6.79 18.06 16.75
CA ARG A 127 5.72 17.06 16.91
C ARG A 127 6.27 15.82 17.58
N GLY A 128 5.85 15.57 18.81
CA GLY A 128 6.45 14.52 19.66
C GLY A 128 7.96 14.73 19.76
N SER A 129 8.74 13.69 19.47
CA SER A 129 10.21 13.75 19.43
C SER A 129 10.77 14.40 18.16
N ARG A 130 9.95 14.65 17.12
CA ARG A 130 10.42 15.16 15.84
C ARG A 130 10.44 16.68 15.82
N ARG A 131 11.61 17.23 15.53
CA ARG A 131 11.78 18.64 15.15
C ARG A 131 11.70 18.77 13.62
N TRP A 132 11.53 20.00 13.14
CA TRP A 132 11.53 20.32 11.71
C TRP A 132 10.39 19.66 10.90
N VAL A 133 9.19 19.55 11.48
CA VAL A 133 8.04 18.95 10.81
C VAL A 133 7.26 20.01 10.03
N PHE A 134 7.28 19.92 8.70
CA PHE A 134 6.52 20.84 7.84
C PHE A 134 5.01 20.65 8.07
N SER A 135 4.42 21.59 8.80
CA SER A 135 3.05 21.48 9.28
C SER A 135 2.42 22.84 9.57
N THR A 136 1.09 22.90 9.47
CA THR A 136 0.29 24.08 9.79
C THR A 136 -1.03 23.67 10.41
N VAL A 137 -1.61 24.57 11.18
CA VAL A 137 -2.99 24.46 11.67
C VAL A 137 -3.82 25.51 10.95
N GLU A 138 -4.98 25.12 10.44
CA GLU A 138 -5.93 26.04 9.80
C GLU A 138 -7.25 26.01 10.56
N LYS A 139 -7.78 27.20 10.88
CA LYS A 139 -9.09 27.37 11.50
C LYS A 139 -10.13 27.51 10.40
N TYR A 140 -11.21 26.74 10.50
CA TYR A 140 -12.32 26.76 9.55
C TYR A 140 -13.50 27.55 10.11
N ALA A 141 -14.45 27.90 9.23
CA ALA A 141 -15.66 28.63 9.58
C ALA A 141 -16.54 27.89 10.62
N ASP A 142 -16.39 26.56 10.72
CA ASP A 142 -17.01 25.71 11.74
C ASP A 142 -16.37 25.85 13.14
N GLY A 143 -15.42 26.78 13.32
CA GLY A 143 -14.64 26.98 14.54
C GLY A 143 -13.59 25.90 14.80
N LYS A 144 -13.53 24.85 13.98
CA LYS A 144 -12.61 23.73 14.18
C LYS A 144 -11.25 24.05 13.60
N ALA A 145 -10.22 23.77 14.39
CA ALA A 145 -8.84 23.81 13.95
C ALA A 145 -8.46 22.42 13.41
N ARG A 146 -8.01 22.37 12.15
CA ARG A 146 -7.48 21.14 11.54
C ARG A 146 -5.98 21.26 11.34
N GLU A 147 -5.29 20.19 11.69
CA GLU A 147 -3.86 20.10 11.51
C GLU A 147 -3.52 19.42 10.19
N TYR A 148 -2.57 20.02 9.47
CA TYR A 148 -2.01 19.49 8.24
C TYR A 148 -0.52 19.30 8.41
N THR A 149 -0.07 18.06 8.26
CA THR A 149 1.32 17.67 8.38
C THR A 149 1.75 16.94 7.11
N LEU A 150 2.93 17.28 6.61
CA LEU A 150 3.53 16.57 5.49
C LEU A 150 3.86 15.13 5.91
N LEU A 151 3.45 14.17 5.10
CA LEU A 151 3.82 12.78 5.29
C LEU A 151 5.31 12.59 5.03
N LYS A 152 5.94 11.76 5.85
CA LYS A 152 7.26 11.21 5.55
C LYS A 152 7.10 9.83 4.94
N GLU A 153 7.76 9.59 3.83
CA GLU A 153 7.74 8.25 3.21
C GLU A 153 8.39 7.23 4.14
N SER A 154 9.39 7.67 4.92
CA SER A 154 10.05 6.86 5.94
C SER A 154 9.12 6.43 7.07
N ASP A 155 7.93 6.98 7.23
CA ASP A 155 6.94 6.46 8.19
C ASP A 155 6.23 5.21 7.68
N THR A 156 6.29 4.95 6.38
CA THR A 156 5.64 3.79 5.78
C THR A 156 6.37 2.51 6.24
N PRO A 157 5.64 1.56 6.84
CA PRO A 157 6.22 0.28 7.22
C PRO A 157 6.53 -0.55 5.97
N ILE A 158 7.65 -1.26 6.01
CA ILE A 158 7.99 -2.23 4.95
C ILE A 158 7.20 -3.51 5.24
N VAL A 159 6.31 -3.88 4.33
CA VAL A 159 5.47 -5.08 4.44
C VAL A 159 5.87 -6.05 3.34
N ARG A 160 6.61 -7.10 3.69
CA ARG A 160 7.06 -8.08 2.70
C ARG A 160 5.90 -8.86 2.10
N HIS A 161 5.95 -9.05 0.78
CA HIS A 161 5.01 -9.93 0.10
C HIS A 161 5.26 -11.37 0.53
N ILE A 162 4.20 -12.06 0.95
CA ILE A 162 4.25 -13.50 1.24
C ILE A 162 4.05 -14.21 -0.09
N LYS A 163 5.06 -14.95 -0.57
CA LYS A 163 4.99 -15.67 -1.85
C LYS A 163 3.74 -16.58 -1.89
N ILE A 164 3.10 -16.66 -3.05
CA ILE A 164 2.06 -17.66 -3.32
C ILE A 164 2.76 -19.03 -3.48
N LYS A 165 2.17 -20.10 -2.94
CA LYS A 165 2.70 -21.46 -3.10
C LYS A 165 2.77 -21.77 -4.60
N ALA A 166 3.90 -22.27 -5.09
CA ALA A 166 4.13 -22.42 -6.53
C ALA A 166 3.13 -23.39 -7.19
N ALA A 167 2.74 -24.45 -6.47
CA ALA A 167 1.75 -25.41 -6.92
C ALA A 167 0.28 -24.94 -6.75
N ALA A 168 0.05 -23.78 -6.11
CA ALA A 168 -1.31 -23.34 -5.84
C ALA A 168 -2.01 -22.83 -7.11
N ASN A 169 -3.12 -23.48 -7.45
CA ASN A 169 -3.97 -23.10 -8.56
C ASN A 169 -5.29 -22.50 -8.03
N PRO A 170 -5.59 -21.21 -8.32
CA PRO A 170 -6.84 -20.57 -7.90
C PRO A 170 -8.13 -21.24 -8.40
N HIS A 171 -8.04 -22.08 -9.43
CA HIS A 171 -9.17 -22.77 -10.04
C HIS A 171 -9.33 -24.22 -9.59
N ASP A 172 -8.39 -24.75 -8.80
CA ASP A 172 -8.46 -26.10 -8.25
C ASP A 172 -9.06 -26.04 -6.83
N PRO A 173 -10.21 -26.70 -6.57
CA PRO A 173 -10.87 -26.68 -5.26
C PRO A 173 -9.98 -27.12 -4.09
N ASN A 174 -8.94 -27.94 -4.35
CA ASN A 174 -7.98 -28.35 -3.32
C ASN A 174 -7.19 -27.16 -2.72
N TRP A 175 -7.15 -26.02 -3.42
CA TRP A 175 -6.47 -24.81 -2.97
C TRP A 175 -7.42 -23.74 -2.41
N ASP A 176 -8.73 -23.98 -2.35
CA ASP A 176 -9.71 -22.99 -1.89
C ASP A 176 -9.37 -22.49 -0.48
N GLU A 177 -9.15 -23.40 0.48
CA GLU A 177 -8.80 -23.05 1.86
C GLU A 177 -7.55 -22.15 1.93
N TYR A 178 -6.55 -22.43 1.08
CA TYR A 178 -5.33 -21.63 1.00
C TYR A 178 -5.60 -20.20 0.53
N PHE A 179 -6.43 -20.01 -0.50
CA PHE A 179 -6.75 -18.69 -1.02
C PHE A 179 -7.71 -17.92 -0.11
N GLU A 180 -8.69 -18.59 0.49
CA GLU A 180 -9.62 -18.04 1.49
C GLU A 180 -8.87 -17.50 2.72
N PHE A 181 -7.94 -18.29 3.27
CA PHE A 181 -7.09 -17.85 4.38
C PHE A 181 -6.28 -16.59 4.03
N ARG A 182 -5.68 -16.58 2.84
CA ARG A 182 -4.88 -15.43 2.37
C ARG A 182 -5.76 -14.20 2.16
N TRP A 183 -6.97 -14.39 1.66
CA TRP A 183 -7.95 -13.33 1.45
C TRP A 183 -8.38 -12.71 2.79
N GLY A 184 -8.79 -13.52 3.75
CA GLY A 184 -9.15 -13.05 5.10
C GLY A 184 -8.00 -12.27 5.76
N LYS A 185 -6.77 -12.79 5.68
CA LYS A 185 -5.57 -12.08 6.16
C LYS A 185 -5.34 -10.74 5.45
N LYS A 186 -5.61 -10.64 4.14
CA LYS A 186 -5.49 -9.40 3.38
C LYS A 186 -6.54 -8.38 3.84
N MET A 187 -7.78 -8.81 4.06
CA MET A 187 -8.84 -7.93 4.54
C MET A 187 -8.55 -7.37 5.94
N LEU A 188 -8.03 -8.20 6.85
CA LEU A 188 -7.66 -7.78 8.20
C LEU A 188 -6.58 -6.69 8.25
N LYS A 189 -5.72 -6.61 7.22
CA LYS A 189 -4.64 -5.60 7.15
C LYS A 189 -5.13 -4.20 6.81
N SER A 190 -6.36 -4.03 6.31
CA SER A 190 -6.88 -2.72 5.89
C SER A 190 -8.11 -2.31 6.71
N THR A 191 -8.28 -1.02 6.99
CA THR A 191 -9.48 -0.52 7.70
C THR A 191 -10.75 -0.83 6.92
N LYS A 192 -10.75 -0.66 5.59
CA LYS A 192 -11.89 -1.01 4.72
C LYS A 192 -12.22 -2.51 4.75
N GLY A 193 -11.20 -3.36 4.72
CA GLY A 193 -11.37 -4.81 4.80
C GLY A 193 -11.88 -5.26 6.16
N ARG A 194 -11.34 -4.73 7.27
CA ARG A 194 -11.87 -4.96 8.63
C ARG A 194 -13.33 -4.53 8.75
N ALA A 195 -13.68 -3.35 8.25
CA ALA A 195 -15.07 -2.87 8.23
C ALA A 195 -15.98 -3.75 7.37
N LYS A 196 -15.46 -4.35 6.28
CA LYS A 196 -16.21 -5.32 5.47
C LYS A 196 -16.45 -6.62 6.24
N LEU A 197 -15.41 -7.20 6.85
CA LEU A 197 -15.52 -8.41 7.68
C LEU A 197 -16.48 -8.22 8.86
N TYR A 198 -16.45 -7.07 9.51
CA TYR A 198 -17.37 -6.75 10.59
C TYR A 198 -18.84 -6.71 10.11
N ARG A 199 -19.10 -6.21 8.90
CA ARG A 199 -20.44 -6.24 8.30
C ARG A 199 -20.90 -7.67 8.04
N VAL A 200 -20.02 -8.51 7.47
CA VAL A 200 -20.31 -9.94 7.26
C VAL A 200 -20.63 -10.65 8.58
N TRP A 201 -19.78 -10.47 9.59
CA TRP A 201 -19.99 -11.03 10.93
C TRP A 201 -21.32 -10.59 11.54
N ARG A 202 -21.67 -9.30 11.45
CA ARG A 202 -22.96 -8.78 11.91
C ARG A 202 -24.15 -9.36 11.15
N GLN A 203 -24.04 -9.51 9.83
CA GLN A 203 -25.10 -10.08 8.99
C GLN A 203 -25.38 -11.55 9.34
N GLN A 204 -24.34 -12.29 9.74
CA GLN A 204 -24.46 -13.67 10.24
C GLN A 204 -24.85 -13.78 11.72
N GLY A 205 -25.20 -12.67 12.38
CA GLY A 205 -25.50 -12.69 13.83
C GLY A 205 -24.31 -13.09 14.71
N GLY A 206 -23.09 -12.99 14.18
CA GLY A 206 -21.88 -13.44 14.84
C GLY A 206 -21.70 -14.97 14.87
N LEU A 207 -22.45 -15.71 14.06
CA LEU A 207 -22.42 -17.17 13.99
C LEU A 207 -21.60 -17.65 12.79
N CYS A 208 -21.03 -18.84 12.92
CA CYS A 208 -20.36 -19.56 11.83
C CYS A 208 -21.38 -19.96 10.76
N ALA A 209 -21.07 -19.73 9.49
CA ALA A 209 -21.95 -20.08 8.38
C ALA A 209 -22.19 -21.61 8.22
N VAL A 210 -21.33 -22.45 8.81
CA VAL A 210 -21.38 -23.91 8.67
C VAL A 210 -22.00 -24.58 9.91
N CYS A 211 -21.45 -24.35 11.11
CA CYS A 211 -21.95 -25.02 12.33
C CYS A 211 -22.87 -24.17 13.19
N HIS A 212 -23.14 -22.92 12.80
CA HIS A 212 -23.97 -21.96 13.53
C HIS A 212 -23.54 -21.66 14.98
N LYS A 213 -22.34 -22.09 15.39
CA LYS A 213 -21.75 -21.72 16.68
C LYS A 213 -21.15 -20.31 16.63
N PRO A 214 -21.05 -19.60 17.76
CA PRO A 214 -20.47 -18.25 17.79
C PRO A 214 -19.04 -18.19 17.25
N VAL A 215 -18.75 -17.19 16.42
CA VAL A 215 -17.40 -16.79 16.02
C VAL A 215 -16.96 -15.65 16.92
N THR A 216 -16.10 -15.96 17.89
CA THR A 216 -15.56 -15.02 18.86
C THR A 216 -14.11 -14.65 18.52
N LYS A 217 -13.50 -13.78 19.35
CA LYS A 217 -12.09 -13.39 19.20
C LYS A 217 -11.13 -14.58 19.38
N ASP A 218 -11.52 -15.57 20.17
CA ASP A 218 -10.67 -16.70 20.55
C ASP A 218 -10.82 -17.89 19.60
N THR A 219 -11.86 -17.89 18.76
CA THR A 219 -12.10 -18.94 17.77
C THR A 219 -11.49 -18.56 16.42
N PRO A 220 -10.52 -19.32 15.89
CA PRO A 220 -10.00 -19.08 14.54
C PRO A 220 -11.09 -19.25 13.47
N TRP A 221 -11.10 -18.35 12.50
CA TRP A 221 -12.08 -18.33 11.42
C TRP A 221 -11.45 -18.03 10.06
N HIS A 222 -12.19 -18.36 9.01
CA HIS A 222 -11.90 -18.07 7.62
C HIS A 222 -13.06 -17.29 7.00
N SER A 223 -12.77 -16.63 5.88
CA SER A 223 -13.78 -15.95 5.09
C SER A 223 -13.67 -16.39 3.65
N ARG A 224 -14.79 -16.67 3.01
CA ARG A 224 -14.87 -17.03 1.59
C ARG A 224 -15.99 -16.32 0.89
N HIS A 225 -15.95 -16.36 -0.44
CA HIS A 225 -17.08 -15.95 -1.26
C HIS A 225 -18.10 -17.09 -1.34
N ILE A 226 -19.39 -16.77 -1.27
CA ILE A 226 -20.48 -17.76 -1.44
C ILE A 226 -20.48 -18.25 -2.88
N VAL A 227 -20.47 -17.32 -3.84
CA VAL A 227 -20.20 -17.56 -5.27
C VAL A 227 -18.80 -17.06 -5.58
N LYS A 228 -17.93 -17.91 -6.15
CA LYS A 228 -16.56 -17.50 -6.48
C LYS A 228 -16.56 -16.36 -7.49
N LEU A 229 -15.54 -15.49 -7.42
CA LEU A 229 -15.38 -14.40 -8.39
C LEU A 229 -15.21 -14.89 -9.83
N ALA A 230 -14.59 -16.07 -10.01
CA ALA A 230 -14.43 -16.69 -11.33
C ALA A 230 -15.77 -17.13 -11.94
N ASP A 231 -16.75 -17.44 -11.08
CA ASP A 231 -18.09 -17.92 -11.47
C ASP A 231 -19.11 -16.76 -11.52
N GLY A 232 -18.64 -15.51 -11.57
CA GLY A 232 -19.49 -14.31 -11.64
C GLY A 232 -19.89 -13.72 -10.28
N GLY A 233 -19.38 -14.26 -9.17
CA GLY A 233 -19.61 -13.71 -7.84
C GLY A 233 -19.04 -12.30 -7.65
N THR A 234 -19.58 -11.55 -6.69
CA THR A 234 -19.12 -10.19 -6.37
C THR A 234 -18.24 -10.15 -5.12
N ASP A 235 -17.41 -9.12 -4.95
CA ASP A 235 -16.68 -8.86 -3.70
C ASP A 235 -17.53 -8.06 -2.68
N ALA A 236 -18.86 -8.11 -2.80
CA ALA A 236 -19.76 -7.46 -1.85
C ALA A 236 -19.83 -8.23 -0.53
N ALA A 237 -20.15 -7.54 0.57
CA ALA A 237 -20.32 -8.20 1.88
C ALA A 237 -21.41 -9.28 1.85
N VAL A 238 -22.44 -9.12 1.02
CA VAL A 238 -23.54 -10.09 0.86
C VAL A 238 -23.10 -11.40 0.19
N ASN A 239 -22.01 -11.39 -0.57
CA ASN A 239 -21.44 -12.59 -1.19
C ASN A 239 -20.24 -13.12 -0.39
N LEU A 240 -20.10 -12.72 0.87
CA LEU A 240 -19.02 -13.16 1.75
C LEU A 240 -19.62 -13.83 2.98
N GLU A 241 -18.96 -14.88 3.42
CA GLU A 241 -19.30 -15.55 4.67
C GLU A 241 -18.06 -15.85 5.52
N ILE A 242 -18.26 -15.94 6.83
CA ILE A 242 -17.27 -16.29 7.85
C ILE A 242 -17.61 -17.63 8.49
N TYR A 243 -16.63 -18.51 8.62
CA TYR A 243 -16.79 -19.84 9.22
C TYR A 243 -15.56 -20.24 10.04
N HIS A 244 -15.69 -21.19 10.98
CA HIS A 244 -14.55 -21.64 11.80
C HIS A 244 -13.49 -22.36 10.97
N LEU A 245 -12.20 -22.12 11.28
CA LEU A 245 -11.05 -22.71 10.58
C LEU A 245 -11.14 -24.24 10.45
N ARG A 246 -11.52 -24.91 11.54
CA ARG A 246 -11.72 -26.36 11.60
C ARG A 246 -13.16 -26.66 11.98
N CYS A 247 -14.10 -26.04 11.26
CA CYS A 247 -15.49 -26.40 11.38
C CYS A 247 -15.64 -27.86 10.91
N PRO A 248 -16.31 -28.76 11.66
CA PRO A 248 -16.76 -30.02 11.10
C PRO A 248 -17.63 -29.67 9.90
N ARG A 249 -17.13 -29.95 8.70
CA ARG A 249 -17.92 -29.85 7.47
C ARG A 249 -18.81 -31.08 7.44
N ASP A 250 -19.86 -31.08 8.25
CA ASP A 250 -20.91 -32.07 8.07
C ASP A 250 -21.74 -31.68 6.83
N GLN A 251 -21.42 -32.37 5.73
CA GLN A 251 -22.40 -32.90 4.77
C GLN A 251 -23.37 -31.93 4.06
N GLN A 252 -22.90 -30.88 3.38
CA GLN A 252 -23.73 -30.13 2.41
C GLN A 252 -23.41 -30.37 0.93
N TYR A 253 -22.54 -31.33 0.61
CA TYR A 253 -22.45 -31.89 -0.76
C TYR A 253 -23.18 -33.24 -0.93
N ALA A 254 -24.02 -33.62 0.03
CA ALA A 254 -24.80 -34.87 -0.01
C ALA A 254 -26.27 -34.70 -0.45
N ASN A 255 -26.70 -33.49 -0.84
CA ASN A 255 -28.07 -33.24 -1.36
C ASN A 255 -28.06 -32.80 -2.84
N VAL A 256 -27.27 -33.48 -3.66
CA VAL A 256 -27.66 -33.73 -5.06
C VAL A 256 -28.05 -35.21 -5.12
N LYS A 257 -29.21 -35.53 -4.54
CA LYS A 257 -29.97 -36.70 -4.93
C LYS A 257 -31.11 -36.21 -5.81
N GLU A 258 -31.03 -36.61 -7.07
CA GLU A 258 -32.12 -37.02 -7.94
C GLU A 258 -33.40 -36.17 -7.89
N VAL A 259 -33.54 -35.32 -8.93
CA VAL A 259 -34.72 -35.36 -9.82
C VAL A 259 -34.21 -35.27 -11.25
#